data_AF-A0A382V2L4-F1
#
_entry.id   AF-A0A382V2L4-F1
#
_cell.length_a   1.000
_cell.length_b   1.000
_cell.length_c   1.000
_cell.angle_alpha   90.00
_cell.angle_beta   90.00
_cell.angle_gamma   90.00
#
_symmetry.space_group_name_H-M   'P 1'
#
loop_
_entity.id
_entity.type
_entity.pdbx_description
1 polymer ?
#
loop_
_entity_poly.entity_id
_entity_poly.type
_entity_poly.pdbx_seq_one_letter_code
_entity_poly.pdbx_strand_id
1 'polypeptide(L)' 'MSQNLKNLDELKISVIENIDNQSTSAINIAKTILESPEPGFREYKTSQIVKNEFEKIGLKYEADIALTGVK' A
#
# COMPACT_ATOMS: atom_id res chain seq x y z
N MET A 1 1.13 15.53 -30.76
CA MET A 1 1.68 15.27 -29.41
C MET A 1 2.16 13.83 -29.40
N SER A 2 3.44 13.61 -29.64
CA SER A 2 4.01 12.26 -29.71
C SER A 2 4.17 11.73 -28.29
N GLN A 3 3.44 10.67 -27.94
CA GLN A 3 3.67 9.95 -26.69
C GLN A 3 5.06 9.31 -26.75
N ASN A 4 5.95 9.71 -25.85
CA ASN A 4 7.23 9.04 -25.66
C ASN A 4 6.97 7.75 -24.87
N LEU A 5 6.81 6.63 -25.58
CA LEU A 5 6.66 5.32 -24.97
C LEU A 5 8.02 4.90 -24.40
N LYS A 6 8.12 4.91 -23.07
CA LYS A 6 9.26 4.33 -22.36
C LYS A 6 9.45 2.88 -22.81
N ASN A 7 10.68 2.50 -23.10
CA ASN A 7 10.98 1.08 -23.34
C ASN A 7 10.79 0.26 -22.05
N LEU A 8 10.80 -1.07 -22.16
CA LEU A 8 10.53 -1.95 -21.02
C LEU A 8 11.47 -1.71 -19.83
N ASP A 9 12.75 -1.41 -20.10
CA ASP A 9 13.75 -1.23 -19.05
C ASP A 9 13.57 0.13 -18.37
N GLU A 10 13.26 1.18 -19.11
CA GLU A 10 12.89 2.50 -18.57
C GLU A 10 11.63 2.44 -17.70
N LEU A 11 10.65 1.60 -18.08
CA LEU A 11 9.46 1.36 -17.25
C LEU A 11 9.82 0.66 -15.95
N LYS A 12 10.65 -0.39 -15.99
CA LYS A 12 11.08 -1.11 -14.79
C LYS A 12 11.86 -0.20 -13.84
N ILE A 13 12.80 0.59 -14.35
CA ILE A 13 13.57 1.56 -13.56
C ILE A 13 12.62 2.54 -12.88
N SER A 14 11.69 3.11 -13.65
CA SER A 14 10.70 4.06 -13.12
C SER A 14 9.81 3.46 -12.02
N VAL A 15 9.47 2.18 -12.12
CA VAL A 15 8.69 1.46 -11.08
C VAL A 15 9.55 1.22 -9.84
N ILE A 16 10.78 0.76 -9.99
CA ILE A 16 11.71 0.52 -8.88
C ILE A 16 11.95 1.82 -8.10
N GLU A 17 12.26 2.91 -8.81
CA GLU A 17 12.45 4.23 -8.19
C GLU A 17 11.20 4.68 -7.41
N ASN A 18 10.00 4.41 -7.94
CA ASN A 18 8.76 4.77 -7.25
C ASN A 18 8.57 3.95 -5.96
N ILE A 19 8.87 2.65 -6.00
CA ILE A 19 8.84 1.76 -4.83
C ILE A 19 9.85 2.23 -3.78
N ASP A 20 11.09 2.52 -4.20
CA ASP A 20 12.16 2.97 -3.30
C ASP A 20 11.80 4.30 -2.62
N ASN A 21 11.24 5.24 -3.39
CA ASN A 21 10.79 6.53 -2.87
C ASN A 21 9.68 6.39 -1.81
N GLN A 22 8.85 5.35 -1.89
CA GLN A 22 7.76 5.09 -0.94
C GLN A 22 8.10 4.08 0.16
N SER A 23 9.26 3.43 0.07
CA SER A 23 9.70 2.36 0.98
C SER A 23 9.66 2.76 2.46
N THR A 24 10.08 3.99 2.77
CA THR A 24 10.08 4.51 4.14
C THR A 24 8.66 4.63 4.68
N SER A 25 7.71 5.11 3.86
CA SER A 25 6.29 5.20 4.24
C SER A 25 5.70 3.82 4.52
N ALA A 26 5.95 2.85 3.63
CA ALA A 26 5.48 1.48 3.79
C ALA A 26 6.05 0.82 5.07
N ILE A 27 7.34 1.00 5.35
CA ILE A 27 7.98 0.48 6.57
C ILE A 27 7.38 1.13 7.82
N ASN A 28 7.14 2.45 7.80
CA ASN A 28 6.57 3.16 8.95
C ASN A 28 5.16 2.66 9.25
N ILE A 29 4.33 2.42 8.23
CA ILE A 29 2.98 1.87 8.41
C ILE A 29 3.05 0.48 9.07
N ALA A 30 3.95 -0.39 8.61
CA ALA A 30 4.14 -1.71 9.21
C ALA A 30 4.57 -1.61 10.69
N LYS A 31 5.46 -0.66 11.01
CA LYS A 31 5.88 -0.40 12.39
C LYS A 31 4.74 0.13 13.25
N THR A 32 3.94 1.07 12.75
CA THR A 32 2.77 1.60 13.47
C THR A 32 1.75 0.49 13.80
N ILE A 33 1.51 -0.44 12.87
CA ILE A 33 0.66 -1.60 13.13
C ILE A 33 1.29 -2.52 14.17
N LEU A 34 2.61 -2.74 14.11
CA LEU A 34 3.34 -3.58 15.07
C LEU A 34 3.37 -3.01 16.50
N GLU A 35 3.33 -1.68 16.66
CA GLU A 35 3.28 -1.02 17.97
C GLU A 35 1.94 -1.26 18.70
N SER A 36 0.85 -1.48 17.96
CA SER A 36 -0.47 -1.76 18.52
C SER A 36 -1.19 -2.85 17.70
N PRO A 37 -0.73 -4.11 17.79
CA PRO A 37 -1.33 -5.17 17.02
C PRO A 37 -2.70 -5.53 17.60
N GLU A 38 -3.65 -5.80 16.71
CA GLU A 38 -4.96 -6.31 17.07
C GLU A 38 -5.02 -7.81 16.76
N PRO A 39 -5.60 -8.64 17.64
CA PRO A 39 -5.69 -10.07 17.42
C PRO A 39 -6.73 -10.40 16.33
N GLY A 40 -6.56 -11.56 15.71
CA GLY A 40 -7.35 -12.02 14.56
C GLY A 40 -8.85 -11.72 14.61
N PHE A 41 -9.38 -11.23 13.49
CA PHE A 41 -10.76 -10.78 13.28
C PHE A 41 -11.17 -9.56 14.11
N ARG A 42 -10.23 -8.92 14.81
CA ARG A 42 -10.45 -7.69 15.57
C ARG A 42 -9.53 -6.56 15.13
N GLU A 43 -8.88 -6.70 13.98
CA GLU A 43 -8.03 -5.69 13.33
C GLU A 43 -8.78 -4.46 12.80
N TYR A 44 -9.73 -3.91 13.55
CA TYR A 44 -10.54 -2.78 13.08
C TYR A 44 -9.68 -1.53 12.83
N LYS A 45 -8.74 -1.23 13.73
CA LYS A 45 -7.86 -0.06 13.60
C LYS A 45 -6.73 -0.34 12.64
N THR A 46 -6.10 -1.52 12.74
CA THR A 46 -4.96 -1.85 11.89
C THR A 46 -5.38 -2.06 10.44
N SER A 47 -6.55 -2.65 10.17
CA SER A 47 -7.12 -2.69 8.82
C SER A 47 -7.47 -1.30 8.29
N GLN A 48 -7.99 -0.39 9.14
CA GLN A 48 -8.27 0.99 8.73
C GLN A 48 -7.00 1.73 8.31
N ILE A 49 -5.87 1.51 8.99
CA ILE A 49 -4.58 2.08 8.61
C ILE A 49 -4.20 1.64 7.20
N VAL A 50 -4.34 0.34 6.88
CA VAL A 50 -4.05 -0.19 5.53
C VAL A 50 -4.98 0.40 4.48
N LYS A 51 -6.29 0.46 4.76
CA LYS A 51 -7.30 1.06 3.86
C LYS A 51 -6.97 2.51 3.54
N ASN A 52 -6.66 3.31 4.56
CA ASN A 52 -6.30 4.72 4.38
C ASN A 52 -5.07 4.90 3.49
N GLU A 53 -4.06 4.03 3.60
CA GLU A 53 -2.88 4.13 2.71
C GLU A 53 -3.25 3.75 1.27
N PHE A 54 -4.08 2.73 1.05
CA PHE A 54 -4.56 2.37 -0.28
C PHE A 54 -5.37 3.50 -0.92
N GLU A 55 -6.27 4.14 -0.17
CA GLU A 55 -7.02 5.31 -0.64
C GLU A 55 -6.07 6.47 -1.02
N LYS A 56 -5.08 6.75 -0.17
CA LYS A 56 -4.09 7.83 -0.38
C LYS A 56 -3.27 7.64 -1.66
N ILE A 57 -2.91 6.41 -2.01
CA ILE A 57 -2.17 6.11 -3.25
C ILE A 57 -3.09 5.84 -4.45
N GLY A 58 -4.42 5.89 -4.26
CA GLY A 58 -5.41 5.62 -5.31
C GLY A 58 -5.48 4.15 -5.74
N LEU A 59 -5.04 3.23 -4.88
CA LEU A 59 -5.13 1.79 -5.13
C LEU A 59 -6.57 1.31 -4.89
N LYS A 60 -7.13 0.55 -5.82
CA LYS A 60 -8.41 -0.13 -5.62
C LYS A 60 -8.20 -1.34 -4.71
N TYR A 61 -9.04 -1.47 -3.70
CA TYR A 61 -9.00 -2.58 -2.76
C TYR A 61 -10.40 -3.07 -2.42
N GLU A 62 -10.48 -4.31 -1.94
CA GLU A 62 -11.63 -4.91 -1.29
C GLU A 62 -11.41 -4.86 0.23
N ALA A 63 -12.42 -4.44 0.98
CA ALA A 63 -12.37 -4.34 2.44
C ALA A 63 -13.42 -5.21 3.10
N ASP A 64 -13.27 -5.37 4.41
CA ASP A 64 -14.20 -6.09 5.29
C ASP A 64 -14.36 -7.56 4.86
N ILE A 65 -13.28 -8.14 4.34
CA ILE A 65 -13.22 -9.57 4.00
C ILE A 65 -13.31 -10.35 5.31
N ALA A 66 -14.36 -11.17 5.40
CA ALA A 66 -14.88 -11.76 6.64
C ALA A 66 -15.32 -10.68 7.65
N LEU A 67 -14.38 -9.99 8.30
CA LEU A 67 -14.67 -8.90 9.25
C LEU A 67 -13.69 -7.73 9.10
N THR A 68 -12.40 -8.03 8.95
CA THR A 68 -11.31 -7.03 9.00
C THR A 68 -10.29 -7.18 7.88
N GLY A 69 -10.43 -8.17 6.99
CA GLY A 69 -9.49 -8.41 5.92
C GLY A 69 -9.54 -7.34 4.83
N VAL A 70 -8.38 -7.05 4.23
CA VAL A 70 -8.21 -6.10 3.13
C VAL A 70 -7.39 -6.78 2.02
N LYS A 71 -7.79 -6.61 0.75
CA LYS A 71 -7.15 -7.23 -0.42
C LYS A 71 -7.01 -6.26 -1.59
#